data_AF-A0A836K8E0-F1
#
_entry.id   AF-A0A836K8E0-F1
#
_cell.length_a   1.000
_cell.length_b   1.000
_cell.length_c   1.000
_cell.angle_alpha   90.00
_cell.angle_beta   90.00
_cell.angle_gamma   90.00
#
_symmetry.space_group_name_H-M   'P 1'
#
loop_
_entity.id
_entity.type
_entity.pdbx_description
1 polymer ?
#
loop_
_entity_poly.entity_id
_entity_poly.type
_entity_poly.pdbx_seq_one_letter_code
_entity_poly.pdbx_strand_id
1 'polypeptide(L)'
;MATITEWMVLEKERQNAARREALNIRNQRVSHAAELDPNFPPECCCVKPIIYHNIREQVPIPQQRFMYILAGLYITLVVLIIFNIAAAVVAFALGGNAMHFGLSFLYLLGLPGAWIAWYYNVYCAIVFSSRPRQLLALLGLLIGFGFDVWMAVGVVGFGGCGWFYALSLKDKVAPFVLVLLSAILWSLHAVALCVMMLRYWRVSGGLLKNAASIYRESIV
;
A
#
# COMPACT_ATOMS: atom_id res chain seq x y z
N MET A 1 10.66 51.46 18.30
CA MET A 1 10.56 51.41 16.82
C MET A 1 11.71 50.53 16.36
N ALA A 2 11.44 49.31 15.88
CA ALA A 2 12.51 48.39 15.47
C ALA A 2 13.14 48.91 14.17
N THR A 3 14.40 49.35 14.22
CA THR A 3 15.17 49.76 13.04
C THR A 3 15.54 48.52 12.25
N ILE A 4 14.78 48.24 11.18
CA ILE A 4 15.14 47.22 10.21
C ILE A 4 16.41 47.69 9.52
N THR A 5 17.48 46.92 9.68
CA THR A 5 18.79 47.20 9.11
C THR A 5 18.90 46.55 7.73
N GLU A 6 19.71 47.12 6.81
CA GLU A 6 19.86 46.61 5.44
C GLU A 6 20.27 45.13 5.41
N TRP A 7 21.12 44.69 6.36
CA TRP A 7 21.54 43.29 6.46
C TRP A 7 20.37 42.35 6.82
N MET A 8 19.39 42.81 7.62
CA MET A 8 18.20 42.01 7.93
C MET A 8 17.31 41.83 6.70
N VAL A 9 17.18 42.86 5.86
CA VAL A 9 16.41 42.78 4.61
C VAL A 9 17.11 41.83 3.63
N LEU A 10 18.42 41.98 3.47
CA LEU A 10 19.21 41.16 2.55
C LEU A 10 19.17 39.67 2.94
N GLU A 11 19.24 39.37 4.24
CA GLU A 11 19.16 37.99 4.73
C GLU A 11 17.77 37.38 4.47
N LYS A 12 16.71 38.17 4.67
CA LYS A 12 15.33 37.76 4.39
C LYS A 12 15.05 37.59 2.91
N GLU A 13 15.68 38.40 2.05
CA GLU A 13 15.62 38.22 0.60
C GLU A 13 16.34 36.94 0.15
N ARG A 14 17.51 36.63 0.73
CA ARG A 14 18.22 35.36 0.50
C ARG A 14 17.40 34.15 0.94
N GLN A 15 16.77 34.21 2.12
CA GLN A 15 15.88 33.15 2.62
C GLN A 15 14.67 32.95 1.69
N ASN A 16 14.03 34.04 1.24
CA ASN A 16 12.91 33.97 0.29
C ASN A 16 13.33 33.47 -1.10
N ALA A 17 14.55 33.76 -1.55
CA ALA A 17 15.09 33.23 -2.81
C ALA A 17 15.32 31.72 -2.71
N ALA A 18 16.00 31.26 -1.65
CA ALA A 18 16.20 29.84 -1.37
C ALA A 18 14.87 29.08 -1.23
N ARG A 19 13.85 29.71 -0.64
CA ARG A 19 12.46 29.20 -0.61
C ARG A 19 11.91 28.94 -2.00
N ARG A 20 11.98 29.94 -2.88
CA ARG A 20 11.39 29.87 -4.22
C ARG A 20 12.08 28.77 -5.04
N GLU A 21 13.39 28.64 -4.88
CA GLU A 21 14.16 27.56 -5.48
C GLU A 21 13.73 26.18 -4.95
N ALA A 22 13.60 26.00 -3.64
CA ALA A 22 13.15 24.73 -3.06
C ALA A 22 11.73 24.33 -3.52
N LEU A 23 10.81 25.30 -3.62
CA LEU A 23 9.46 25.08 -4.15
C LEU A 23 9.47 24.79 -5.65
N ASN A 24 10.30 25.49 -6.43
CA ASN A 24 10.45 25.22 -7.86
C ASN A 24 11.05 23.84 -8.12
N ILE A 25 12.08 23.43 -7.37
CA ILE A 25 12.66 22.08 -7.46
C ILE A 25 11.58 21.02 -7.14
N ARG A 26 10.74 21.25 -6.13
CA ARG A 26 9.64 20.34 -5.80
C ARG A 26 8.58 20.29 -6.90
N ASN A 27 8.15 21.44 -7.41
CA ASN A 27 7.18 21.51 -8.51
C ASN A 27 7.73 20.86 -9.77
N GLN A 28 9.00 21.11 -10.12
CA GLN A 28 9.68 20.47 -11.24
C GLN A 28 9.74 18.95 -11.09
N ARG A 29 9.98 18.41 -9.90
CA ARG A 29 9.92 16.95 -9.66
C ARG A 29 8.53 16.37 -9.89
N VAL A 30 7.48 17.10 -9.51
CA VAL A 30 6.08 16.68 -9.76
C VAL A 30 5.76 16.76 -11.26
N SER A 31 6.21 17.81 -11.95
CA SER A 31 6.04 17.97 -13.40
C SER A 31 6.81 16.93 -14.21
N HIS A 32 8.08 16.68 -13.87
CA HIS A 32 8.92 15.68 -14.55
C HIS A 32 8.36 14.26 -14.37
N ALA A 33 7.79 13.94 -13.21
CA ALA A 33 7.10 12.66 -13.01
C ALA A 33 5.86 12.48 -13.90
N ALA A 34 5.28 13.57 -14.43
CA ALA A 34 4.17 13.54 -15.38
C ALA A 34 4.63 13.49 -16.86
N GLU A 35 5.90 13.81 -17.14
CA GLU A 35 6.50 13.75 -18.49
C GLU A 35 7.08 12.36 -18.82
N LEU A 36 7.30 11.51 -17.81
CA LEU A 36 7.83 10.15 -17.99
C LEU A 36 6.74 9.19 -18.48
N ASP A 37 7.11 8.32 -19.42
CA ASP A 37 6.20 7.33 -20.01
C ASP A 37 5.58 6.43 -18.93
N PRO A 38 4.24 6.30 -18.88
CA PRO A 38 3.56 5.40 -17.96
C PRO A 38 4.07 3.97 -18.06
N ASN A 39 4.38 3.35 -16.92
CA ASN A 39 4.93 1.99 -16.87
C ASN A 39 4.06 1.01 -16.04
N PHE A 40 2.97 1.52 -15.42
CA PHE A 40 2.12 0.76 -14.52
C PHE A 40 0.61 1.07 -14.75
N PRO A 41 -0.31 0.09 -14.64
CA PRO A 41 -0.07 -1.34 -14.47
C PRO A 41 0.64 -1.96 -15.69
N PRO A 42 1.34 -3.10 -15.51
CA PRO A 42 2.01 -3.77 -16.63
C PRO A 42 0.99 -4.15 -17.70
N GLU A 43 1.39 -4.14 -18.97
CA GLU A 43 0.48 -4.41 -20.10
C GLU A 43 -0.20 -5.78 -20.02
N CYS A 44 0.36 -6.74 -19.27
CA CYS A 44 -0.24 -8.04 -19.02
C CYS A 44 -1.54 -7.99 -18.19
N CYS A 45 -1.84 -6.86 -17.54
CA CYS A 45 -3.06 -6.67 -16.76
C CYS A 45 -4.27 -6.20 -17.60
N CYS A 46 -4.22 -6.28 -18.93
CA CYS A 46 -5.29 -5.87 -19.86
C CYS A 46 -5.74 -4.40 -19.72
N VAL A 47 -4.93 -3.57 -19.06
CA VAL A 47 -5.17 -2.14 -18.83
C VAL A 47 -3.95 -1.40 -19.35
N LYS A 48 -4.16 -0.29 -20.07
CA LYS A 48 -3.05 0.54 -20.54
C LYS A 48 -2.26 1.08 -19.33
N PRO A 49 -0.93 1.18 -19.41
CA PRO A 49 -0.16 1.90 -18.40
C PRO A 49 -0.68 3.34 -18.27
N ILE A 50 -1.06 3.74 -17.06
CA ILE A 50 -1.63 5.07 -16.77
C ILE A 50 -0.65 5.89 -15.91
N ILE A 51 0.23 5.22 -15.16
CA ILE A 51 1.06 5.85 -14.13
C ILE A 51 2.52 5.46 -14.33
N TYR A 52 3.42 6.42 -14.16
CA TYR A 52 4.84 6.14 -13.97
C TYR A 52 5.13 5.80 -12.50
N HIS A 53 5.62 4.59 -12.26
CA HIS A 53 5.96 4.06 -10.94
C HIS A 53 7.42 3.60 -10.92
N ASN A 54 8.25 4.27 -10.11
CA ASN A 54 9.65 3.89 -9.93
C ASN A 54 10.11 4.17 -8.50
N ILE A 55 10.28 3.11 -7.72
CA ILE A 55 10.69 3.20 -6.31
C ILE A 55 12.10 3.80 -6.17
N ARG A 56 13.05 3.39 -7.02
CA ARG A 56 14.46 3.78 -6.88
C ARG A 56 14.67 5.27 -7.15
N GLU A 57 13.90 5.81 -8.09
CA GLU A 57 14.02 7.20 -8.52
C GLU A 57 13.16 8.14 -7.67
N GLN A 58 11.90 7.79 -7.38
CA GLN A 58 10.95 8.72 -6.75
C GLN A 58 10.92 8.65 -5.23
N VAL A 59 11.26 7.50 -4.64
CA VAL A 59 11.19 7.32 -3.18
C VAL A 59 12.53 7.71 -2.55
N PRO A 60 12.55 8.54 -1.48
CA PRO A 60 13.80 8.89 -0.82
C PRO A 60 14.49 7.66 -0.22
N ILE A 61 15.82 7.62 -0.29
CA ILE A 61 16.67 6.46 0.07
C ILE A 61 16.28 5.82 1.41
N PRO A 62 16.04 6.56 2.51
CA PRO A 62 15.70 5.95 3.80
C PRO A 62 14.38 5.15 3.77
N GLN A 63 13.45 5.50 2.89
CA GLN A 63 12.12 4.88 2.78
C GLN A 63 12.03 3.84 1.65
N GLN A 64 13.05 3.70 0.79
CA GLN A 64 13.03 2.74 -0.31
C GLN A 64 12.85 1.30 0.17
N ARG A 65 13.58 0.89 1.22
CA ARG A 65 13.44 -0.46 1.81
C ARG A 65 12.01 -0.73 2.29
N PHE A 66 11.38 0.26 2.91
CA PHE A 66 9.99 0.15 3.35
C PHE A 66 9.06 -0.08 2.14
N MET A 67 9.25 0.67 1.07
CA MET A 67 8.43 0.55 -0.14
C MET A 67 8.62 -0.80 -0.84
N TYR A 68 9.85 -1.33 -0.90
CA TYR A 68 10.11 -2.66 -1.46
C TYR A 68 9.46 -3.79 -0.66
N ILE A 69 9.48 -3.72 0.67
CA ILE A 69 8.79 -4.70 1.52
C ILE A 69 7.28 -4.62 1.29
N LEU A 70 6.73 -3.41 1.18
CA LEU A 70 5.31 -3.19 0.90
C LEU A 70 4.90 -3.73 -0.49
N ALA A 71 5.76 -3.58 -1.49
CA ALA A 71 5.58 -4.19 -2.81
C ALA A 71 5.60 -5.73 -2.73
N GLY A 72 6.53 -6.29 -1.95
CA GLY A 72 6.58 -7.72 -1.69
C GLY A 72 5.28 -8.25 -1.06
N LEU A 73 4.69 -7.51 -0.11
CA LEU A 73 3.37 -7.85 0.44
C LEU A 73 2.27 -7.78 -0.61
N TYR A 74 2.27 -6.79 -1.50
CA TYR A 74 1.28 -6.72 -2.58
C TYR A 74 1.35 -7.94 -3.52
N ILE A 75 2.57 -8.35 -3.90
CA ILE A 75 2.76 -9.57 -4.70
C ILE A 75 2.36 -10.82 -3.90
N THR A 76 2.65 -10.86 -2.60
CA THR A 76 2.25 -11.97 -1.72
C THR A 76 0.72 -12.08 -1.65
N LEU A 77 0.00 -10.96 -1.58
CA LEU A 77 -1.46 -10.91 -1.66
C LEU A 77 -1.99 -11.52 -2.97
N VAL A 78 -1.36 -11.22 -4.12
CA VAL A 78 -1.71 -11.82 -5.41
C VAL A 78 -1.59 -13.34 -5.35
N VAL A 79 -0.45 -13.84 -4.85
CA VAL A 79 -0.20 -15.27 -4.70
C VAL A 79 -1.20 -15.93 -3.74
N LEU A 80 -1.52 -15.26 -2.62
CA LEU A 80 -2.50 -15.71 -1.63
C LEU A 80 -3.90 -15.86 -2.23
N ILE A 81 -4.36 -14.90 -3.04
CA ILE A 81 -5.67 -14.98 -3.69
C ILE A 81 -5.70 -16.15 -4.69
N ILE A 82 -4.64 -16.34 -5.47
CA ILE A 82 -4.53 -17.49 -6.40
C ILE A 82 -4.55 -18.80 -5.62
N PHE A 83 -3.79 -18.89 -4.53
CA PHE A 83 -3.76 -20.08 -3.67
C PHE A 83 -5.11 -20.36 -3.03
N ASN A 84 -5.82 -19.31 -2.56
CA ASN A 84 -7.17 -19.41 -2.02
C ASN A 84 -8.15 -20.00 -3.04
N ILE A 85 -8.11 -19.52 -4.29
CA ILE A 85 -8.93 -20.06 -5.38
C ILE A 85 -8.58 -21.53 -5.64
N ALA A 86 -7.29 -21.87 -5.73
CA ALA A 86 -6.85 -23.25 -5.92
C ALA A 86 -7.33 -24.19 -4.79
N ALA A 87 -7.22 -23.76 -3.54
CA ALA A 87 -7.74 -24.51 -2.38
C ALA A 87 -9.26 -24.67 -2.45
N ALA A 88 -10.00 -23.62 -2.83
CA ALA A 88 -11.45 -23.66 -3.00
C ALA A 88 -11.88 -24.60 -4.15
N VAL A 89 -11.13 -24.63 -5.27
CA VAL A 89 -11.35 -25.56 -6.40
C VAL A 89 -11.22 -27.01 -5.93
N VAL A 90 -10.13 -27.34 -5.22
CA VAL A 90 -9.90 -28.70 -4.71
C VAL A 90 -10.97 -29.09 -3.69
N ALA A 91 -11.34 -28.18 -2.78
CA ALA A 91 -12.40 -28.43 -1.82
C ALA A 91 -13.75 -28.68 -2.51
N PHE A 92 -14.07 -27.94 -3.57
CA PHE A 92 -15.29 -28.12 -4.35
C PHE A 92 -15.31 -29.44 -5.11
N ALA A 93 -14.22 -29.79 -5.80
CA ALA A 93 -14.08 -31.05 -6.53
C ALA A 93 -14.28 -32.28 -5.64
N LEU A 94 -14.00 -32.16 -4.33
CA LEU A 94 -14.19 -33.22 -3.33
C LEU A 94 -15.51 -33.08 -2.56
N GLY A 95 -16.53 -32.50 -3.19
CA GLY A 95 -17.89 -32.35 -2.64
C GLY A 95 -18.03 -31.23 -1.62
N GLY A 96 -17.33 -30.11 -1.85
CA GLY A 96 -17.41 -28.89 -1.05
C GLY A 96 -18.57 -27.98 -1.45
N ASN A 97 -18.69 -26.83 -0.79
CA ASN A 97 -19.79 -25.89 -1.02
C ASN A 97 -19.59 -25.07 -2.32
N ALA A 98 -20.55 -25.15 -3.25
CA ALA A 98 -20.52 -24.43 -4.52
C ALA A 98 -20.50 -22.89 -4.39
N MET A 99 -21.21 -22.35 -3.40
CA MET A 99 -21.23 -20.91 -3.12
C MET A 99 -19.86 -20.43 -2.63
N HIS A 100 -19.20 -21.22 -1.78
CA HIS A 100 -17.84 -20.92 -1.33
C HIS A 100 -16.85 -20.93 -2.49
N PHE A 101 -16.94 -21.91 -3.38
CA PHE A 101 -16.17 -21.97 -4.61
C PHE A 101 -16.39 -20.73 -5.49
N GLY A 102 -17.64 -20.38 -5.80
CA GLY A 102 -17.95 -19.23 -6.66
C GLY A 102 -17.45 -17.90 -6.09
N LEU A 103 -17.66 -17.67 -4.78
CA LEU A 103 -17.21 -16.46 -4.11
C LEU A 103 -15.69 -16.37 -3.97
N SER A 104 -14.95 -17.48 -4.05
CA SER A 104 -13.48 -17.44 -4.00
C SER A 104 -12.88 -16.60 -5.15
N PHE A 105 -13.53 -16.59 -6.33
CA PHE A 105 -13.11 -15.78 -7.47
C PHE A 105 -13.42 -14.29 -7.32
N LEU A 106 -14.43 -13.93 -6.51
CA LEU A 106 -14.77 -12.52 -6.26
C LEU A 106 -13.58 -11.77 -5.65
N TYR A 107 -12.74 -12.46 -4.88
CA TYR A 107 -11.55 -11.88 -4.27
C TYR A 107 -10.46 -11.47 -5.27
N LEU A 108 -10.56 -11.82 -6.56
CA LEU A 108 -9.70 -11.24 -7.62
C LEU A 108 -9.89 -9.71 -7.72
N LEU A 109 -11.07 -9.19 -7.38
CA LEU A 109 -11.31 -7.74 -7.28
C LEU A 109 -10.48 -7.09 -6.15
N GLY A 110 -10.03 -7.88 -5.19
CA GLY A 110 -9.11 -7.44 -4.14
C GLY A 110 -7.75 -7.00 -4.68
N LEU A 111 -7.31 -7.47 -5.86
CA LEU A 111 -6.01 -7.10 -6.44
C LEU A 111 -5.94 -5.62 -6.88
N PRO A 112 -6.86 -5.11 -7.73
CA PRO A 112 -6.90 -3.68 -8.02
C PRO A 112 -7.32 -2.86 -6.80
N GLY A 113 -8.20 -3.41 -5.94
CA GLY A 113 -8.63 -2.77 -4.70
C GLY A 113 -7.46 -2.49 -3.75
N ALA A 114 -6.60 -3.48 -3.50
CA ALA A 114 -5.42 -3.36 -2.65
C ALA A 114 -4.38 -2.38 -3.21
N TRP A 115 -4.19 -2.39 -4.53
CA TRP A 115 -3.30 -1.43 -5.19
C TRP A 115 -3.74 0.00 -4.92
N ILE A 116 -5.01 0.30 -5.18
CA ILE A 116 -5.58 1.64 -5.04
C ILE A 116 -5.66 2.03 -3.55
N ALA A 117 -6.20 1.14 -2.72
CA ALA A 117 -6.49 1.43 -1.32
C ALA A 117 -5.22 1.76 -0.54
N TRP A 118 -4.21 0.88 -0.57
CA TRP A 118 -3.03 1.05 0.27
C TRP A 118 -1.73 1.22 -0.50
N TYR A 119 -1.40 0.37 -1.46
CA TYR A 119 -0.06 0.40 -2.07
C TYR A 119 0.25 1.77 -2.71
N TYR A 120 -0.62 2.21 -3.60
CA TYR A 120 -0.45 3.45 -4.35
C TYR A 120 -0.57 4.68 -3.46
N ASN A 121 -1.54 4.68 -2.54
CA ASN A 121 -1.68 5.79 -1.59
C ASN A 121 -0.44 5.93 -0.69
N VAL A 122 0.13 4.83 -0.21
CA VAL A 122 1.37 4.85 0.58
C VAL A 122 2.54 5.36 -0.27
N TYR A 123 2.68 4.88 -1.50
CA TYR A 123 3.68 5.36 -2.45
C TYR A 123 3.59 6.88 -2.63
N CYS A 124 2.42 7.38 -3.02
CA CYS A 124 2.20 8.81 -3.23
C CYS A 124 2.39 9.62 -1.94
N ALA A 125 2.04 9.09 -0.78
CA ALA A 125 2.23 9.78 0.48
C ALA A 125 3.71 9.95 0.86
N ILE A 126 4.56 8.97 0.51
CA ILE A 126 6.01 9.05 0.72
C ILE A 126 6.64 10.01 -0.29
N VAL A 127 6.28 9.89 -1.58
CA VAL A 127 6.84 10.73 -2.65
C VAL A 127 6.42 12.20 -2.50
N PHE A 128 5.13 12.47 -2.33
CA PHE A 128 4.60 13.84 -2.32
C PHE A 128 4.52 14.48 -0.94
N SER A 129 4.68 13.72 0.14
CA SER A 129 4.67 14.22 1.53
C SER A 129 3.50 15.16 1.84
N SER A 130 2.25 14.70 1.59
CA SER A 130 1.03 15.47 1.86
C SER A 130 0.14 14.80 2.91
N ARG A 131 -0.45 15.61 3.81
CA ARG A 131 -1.34 15.11 4.89
C ARG A 131 -2.53 14.30 4.39
N PRO A 132 -3.29 14.75 3.35
CA PRO A 132 -4.44 13.98 2.87
C PRO A 132 -4.03 12.60 2.33
N ARG A 133 -2.92 12.53 1.58
CA ARG A 133 -2.42 11.25 1.06
C ARG A 133 -1.94 10.33 2.18
N GLN A 134 -1.32 10.87 3.23
CA GLN A 134 -0.93 10.07 4.40
C GLN A 134 -2.13 9.49 5.16
N LEU A 135 -3.21 10.27 5.30
CA LEU A 135 -4.43 9.76 5.91
C LEU A 135 -5.07 8.66 5.05
N LEU A 136 -5.17 8.89 3.73
CA LEU A 136 -5.68 7.88 2.79
C LEU A 136 -4.82 6.61 2.80
N ALA A 137 -3.51 6.73 2.88
CA ALA A 137 -2.58 5.61 3.00
C ALA A 137 -2.83 4.81 4.29
N LEU A 138 -3.04 5.48 5.42
CA LEU A 138 -3.37 4.82 6.70
C LEU A 138 -4.72 4.12 6.67
N LEU A 139 -5.76 4.80 6.18
CA LEU A 139 -7.10 4.21 6.03
C LEU A 139 -7.06 3.02 5.08
N GLY A 140 -6.33 3.12 3.98
CA GLY A 140 -6.10 2.04 3.05
C GLY A 140 -5.43 0.83 3.68
N LEU A 141 -4.35 1.05 4.44
CA LEU A 141 -3.65 -0.03 5.15
C LEU A 141 -4.54 -0.70 6.20
N LEU A 142 -5.40 0.08 6.88
CA LEU A 142 -6.39 -0.45 7.81
C LEU A 142 -7.45 -1.31 7.10
N ILE A 143 -7.95 -0.86 5.94
CA ILE A 143 -8.88 -1.64 5.11
C ILE A 143 -8.21 -2.94 4.63
N GLY A 144 -6.97 -2.87 4.16
CA GLY A 144 -6.20 -4.06 3.77
C GLY A 144 -5.99 -5.04 4.92
N PHE A 145 -5.66 -4.54 6.11
CA PHE A 145 -5.56 -5.38 7.31
C PHE A 145 -6.90 -6.01 7.69
N GLY A 146 -8.01 -5.26 7.62
CA GLY A 146 -9.35 -5.79 7.85
C GLY A 146 -9.72 -6.89 6.84
N PHE A 147 -9.33 -6.72 5.57
CA PHE A 147 -9.49 -7.73 4.53
C PHE A 147 -8.69 -9.00 4.85
N ASP A 148 -7.42 -8.88 5.25
CA ASP A 148 -6.60 -10.05 5.61
C ASP A 148 -7.19 -10.79 6.82
N VAL A 149 -7.69 -10.06 7.83
CA VAL A 149 -8.39 -10.65 8.98
C VAL A 149 -9.66 -11.37 8.54
N TRP A 150 -10.46 -10.78 7.66
CA TRP A 150 -11.64 -11.41 7.08
C TRP A 150 -11.29 -12.73 6.37
N MET A 151 -10.23 -12.73 5.56
CA MET A 151 -9.77 -13.92 4.85
C MET A 151 -9.19 -14.98 5.79
N ALA A 152 -8.44 -14.57 6.81
CA ALA A 152 -7.90 -15.47 7.83
C ALA A 152 -9.00 -16.13 8.65
N VAL A 153 -10.05 -15.39 9.02
CA VAL A 153 -11.24 -15.93 9.69
C VAL A 153 -11.93 -16.94 8.78
N GLY A 154 -12.19 -16.58 7.52
CA GLY A 154 -12.70 -17.48 6.48
C GLY A 154 -14.04 -18.11 6.83
N VAL A 155 -15.07 -17.26 6.96
CA VAL A 155 -16.43 -17.71 7.26
C VAL A 155 -16.92 -18.69 6.20
N VAL A 156 -17.48 -19.81 6.66
CA VAL A 156 -18.00 -20.87 5.77
C VAL A 156 -19.04 -20.27 4.81
N GLY A 157 -18.92 -20.57 3.53
CA GLY A 157 -19.81 -20.02 2.48
C GLY A 157 -19.40 -18.66 1.90
N PHE A 158 -18.41 -17.95 2.44
CA PHE A 158 -17.97 -16.64 1.92
C PHE A 158 -16.74 -16.69 1.00
N GLY A 159 -16.24 -17.87 0.62
CA GLY A 159 -15.13 -18.06 -0.32
C GLY A 159 -13.71 -17.82 0.21
N GLY A 160 -13.58 -17.37 1.46
CA GLY A 160 -12.28 -17.23 2.13
C GLY A 160 -11.84 -18.56 2.75
N CYS A 161 -10.69 -19.07 2.31
CA CYS A 161 -10.06 -20.28 2.84
C CYS A 161 -9.28 -19.97 4.12
N GLY A 162 -10.03 -19.65 5.18
CA GLY A 162 -9.50 -19.35 6.52
C GLY A 162 -9.81 -20.43 7.56
N TRP A 163 -9.60 -20.10 8.83
CA TRP A 163 -9.67 -21.04 9.96
C TRP A 163 -11.03 -21.72 10.10
N PHE A 164 -12.14 -20.97 10.02
CA PHE A 164 -13.47 -21.58 10.18
C PHE A 164 -13.80 -22.56 9.04
N TYR A 165 -13.43 -22.22 7.81
CA TYR A 165 -13.61 -23.14 6.68
C TYR A 165 -12.72 -24.38 6.78
N ALA A 166 -11.45 -24.23 7.22
CA ALA A 166 -10.57 -25.37 7.47
C ALA A 166 -11.21 -26.35 8.46
N LEU A 167 -11.71 -25.86 9.61
CA LEU A 167 -12.33 -26.69 10.63
C LEU A 167 -13.61 -27.40 10.13
N SER A 168 -14.34 -26.81 9.18
CA SER A 168 -15.51 -27.43 8.56
C SER A 168 -15.17 -28.63 7.65
N LEU A 169 -13.92 -28.73 7.21
CA LEU A 169 -13.43 -29.76 6.28
C LEU A 169 -12.59 -30.84 6.97
N LYS A 170 -12.55 -30.87 8.31
CA LYS A 170 -11.68 -31.77 9.10
C LYS A 170 -11.74 -33.25 8.71
N ASP A 171 -12.89 -33.71 8.23
CA ASP A 171 -13.10 -35.12 7.86
C ASP A 171 -12.56 -35.46 6.45
N LYS A 172 -12.17 -34.44 5.66
CA LYS A 172 -11.60 -34.56 4.31
C LYS A 172 -10.14 -34.09 4.31
N VAL A 173 -9.20 -35.03 4.46
CA VAL A 173 -7.77 -34.75 4.67
C VAL A 173 -7.17 -33.81 3.61
N ALA A 174 -7.38 -34.10 2.31
CA ALA A 174 -6.76 -33.33 1.23
C ALA A 174 -7.17 -31.83 1.21
N PRO A 175 -8.47 -31.47 1.18
CA PRO A 175 -8.85 -30.07 1.20
C PRO A 175 -8.63 -29.42 2.57
N PHE A 176 -8.68 -30.18 3.67
CA PHE A 176 -8.34 -29.69 5.00
C PHE A 176 -6.93 -29.12 5.06
N VAL A 177 -5.93 -29.87 4.59
CA VAL A 177 -4.52 -29.43 4.63
C VAL A 177 -4.29 -28.18 3.79
N LEU A 178 -4.87 -28.10 2.59
CA LEU A 178 -4.72 -26.93 1.71
C LEU A 178 -5.37 -25.67 2.30
N VAL A 179 -6.58 -25.80 2.82
CA VAL A 179 -7.31 -24.67 3.43
C VAL A 179 -6.64 -24.24 4.75
N LEU A 180 -6.10 -25.19 5.53
CA LEU A 180 -5.34 -24.89 6.73
C LEU A 180 -4.05 -24.10 6.39
N LEU A 181 -3.33 -24.50 5.35
CA LEU A 181 -2.15 -23.76 4.88
C LEU A 181 -2.55 -22.34 4.44
N SER A 182 -3.64 -22.19 3.71
CA SER A 182 -4.20 -20.87 3.32
C SER A 182 -4.48 -20.01 4.56
N ALA A 183 -5.15 -20.56 5.58
CA ALA A 183 -5.49 -19.85 6.81
C ALA A 183 -4.26 -19.32 7.55
N ILE A 184 -3.19 -20.13 7.61
CA ILE A 184 -1.90 -19.74 8.19
C ILE A 184 -1.27 -18.60 7.39
N LEU A 185 -1.21 -18.73 6.06
CA LEU A 185 -0.61 -17.71 5.19
C LEU A 185 -1.37 -16.38 5.27
N TRP A 186 -2.71 -16.39 5.30
CA TRP A 186 -3.52 -15.18 5.53
C TRP A 186 -3.24 -14.54 6.88
N SER A 187 -3.10 -15.35 7.93
CA SER A 187 -2.76 -14.86 9.27
C SER A 187 -1.37 -14.21 9.32
N LEU A 188 -0.38 -14.84 8.67
CA LEU A 188 0.98 -14.28 8.56
C LEU A 188 0.99 -12.97 7.77
N HIS A 189 0.22 -12.91 6.67
CA HIS A 189 0.08 -11.70 5.88
C HIS A 189 -0.56 -10.56 6.68
N ALA A 190 -1.64 -10.85 7.42
CA ALA A 190 -2.30 -9.88 8.30
C ALA A 190 -1.33 -9.30 9.33
N VAL A 191 -0.51 -10.15 9.97
CA VAL A 191 0.52 -9.72 10.92
C VAL A 191 1.58 -8.85 10.23
N ALA A 192 2.08 -9.26 9.07
CA ALA A 192 3.08 -8.49 8.33
C ALA A 192 2.55 -7.12 7.89
N LEU A 193 1.30 -7.06 7.39
CA LEU A 193 0.65 -5.82 6.99
C LEU A 193 0.39 -4.90 8.19
N CYS A 194 -0.01 -5.47 9.34
CA CYS A 194 -0.14 -4.72 10.60
C CYS A 194 1.20 -4.11 11.05
N VAL A 195 2.29 -4.89 11.01
CA VAL A 195 3.64 -4.38 11.32
C VAL A 195 4.02 -3.25 10.36
N MET A 196 3.74 -3.38 9.07
CA MET A 196 3.99 -2.34 8.08
C MET A 196 3.14 -1.09 8.30
N MET A 197 1.88 -1.25 8.71
CA MET A 197 1.01 -0.14 9.09
C MET A 197 1.55 0.63 10.30
N LEU A 198 1.98 -0.07 11.35
CA LEU A 198 2.59 0.55 12.54
C LEU A 198 3.91 1.25 12.19
N ARG A 199 4.73 0.67 11.30
CA ARG A 199 5.94 1.32 10.78
C ARG A 199 5.60 2.58 9.99
N TYR A 200 4.60 2.50 9.11
CA TYR A 200 4.15 3.64 8.32
C TYR A 200 3.65 4.78 9.21
N TRP A 201 2.88 4.48 10.26
CA TRP A 201 2.42 5.48 11.24
C TRP A 201 3.58 6.23 11.90
N ARG A 202 4.69 5.55 12.22
CA ARG A 202 5.88 6.21 12.77
C ARG A 202 6.58 7.08 11.74
N VAL A 203 6.65 6.63 10.48
CA VAL A 203 7.29 7.36 9.38
C VAL A 203 6.48 8.59 8.96
N SER A 204 5.15 8.50 8.93
CA SER A 204 4.26 9.59 8.48
C SER A 204 4.43 10.84 9.35
N GLY A 205 4.59 10.68 10.66
CA GLY A 205 4.90 11.78 11.59
C GLY A 205 6.20 12.51 11.25
N GLY A 206 7.24 11.79 10.80
CA GLY A 206 8.50 12.37 10.34
C GLY A 206 8.37 13.11 9.00
N LEU A 207 7.64 12.54 8.05
CA LEU A 207 7.39 13.16 6.74
C LEU A 207 6.73 14.54 6.86
N LEU A 208 5.79 14.70 7.79
CA LEU A 208 5.14 16.00 8.02
C LEU A 208 6.03 17.03 8.69
N LYS A 209 6.89 16.60 9.62
CA LYS A 209 7.86 17.50 10.26
C LYS A 209 8.86 18.04 9.25
N ASN A 210 9.38 17.19 8.37
CA ASN A 210 10.32 17.58 7.32
C ASN A 210 9.65 18.48 6.27
N ALA A 211 8.40 18.19 5.89
CA ALA A 211 7.65 19.08 5.00
C ALA A 211 7.39 20.44 5.67
N ALA A 212 7.02 20.45 6.95
CA ALA A 212 6.74 21.68 7.70
C ALA A 212 8.00 22.50 7.98
N SER A 213 9.18 21.89 8.18
CA SER A 213 10.43 22.63 8.33
C SER A 213 10.80 23.35 7.04
N ILE A 214 10.72 22.68 5.89
CA ILE A 214 10.92 23.29 4.57
C ILE A 214 9.92 24.45 4.35
N TYR A 215 8.66 24.29 4.76
CA TYR A 215 7.68 25.37 4.68
C TYR A 215 7.93 26.50 5.69
N ARG A 216 8.48 26.24 6.87
CA ARG A 216 8.73 27.23 7.92
C ARG A 216 9.99 28.04 7.66
N GLU A 217 11.09 27.38 7.32
CA GLU A 217 12.36 27.99 6.87
C GLU A 217 12.16 28.89 5.65
N SER A 218 11.02 28.77 5.01
CA SER A 218 10.69 29.52 3.85
C SER A 218 9.78 30.73 4.16
N ILE A 219 9.02 30.77 5.27
CA ILE A 219 8.20 31.95 5.70
C ILE A 219 9.00 32.96 6.53
N VAL A 220 10.00 32.48 7.28
CA VAL A 220 10.91 33.34 8.04
C VAL A 220 11.88 34.01 7.08
#